data_AF-A0A6B1E149-F1
#
_entry.id   AF-A0A6B1E149-F1
#
_cell.length_a   1.000
_cell.length_b   1.000
_cell.length_c   1.000
_cell.angle_alpha   90.00
_cell.angle_beta   90.00
_cell.angle_gamma   90.00
#
_symmetry.space_group_name_H-M   'P 1'
#
loop_
_entity.id
_entity.type
_entity.pdbx_description
1 polymer ?
#
loop_
_entity_poly.entity_id
_entity_poly.type
_entity_poly.pdbx_seq_one_letter_code
_entity_poly.pdbx_strand_id
1 'polypeptide(L)'
;MKKQTARRAGAPGRAMSQAWIQHTFSRRRFQTQSRATAIAILSVAILLILGSLYLSQVAAFAITNREIEDLIGRRDEIKQQNEQLIGEIASYRIVPRLYARAVEIGFRPATNEDIDYLVFVDYNPNRQASPYVAATQRYAEPTAPVYDETFGGWLRAQFDHFRRQFQTFGG
;
A
#
# COMPACT_ATOMS: atom_id res chain seq x y z
N MET A 1 42.11 -75.15 -76.48
CA MET A 1 42.80 -73.84 -76.30
C MET A 1 41.88 -72.95 -75.44
N LYS A 2 42.30 -72.03 -74.55
CA LYS A 2 43.10 -70.78 -74.72
C LYS A 2 42.50 -69.88 -75.83
N LYS A 3 42.16 -68.59 -75.65
CA LYS A 3 42.42 -67.53 -74.61
C LYS A 3 41.09 -66.77 -74.32
N GLN A 4 40.83 -66.04 -73.21
CA GLN A 4 41.31 -64.67 -72.82
C GLN A 4 41.29 -63.67 -74.01
N THR A 5 40.80 -62.41 -73.96
CA THR A 5 40.45 -61.42 -72.88
C THR A 5 39.60 -60.27 -73.51
N ALA A 6 39.00 -59.23 -72.88
CA ALA A 6 38.89 -58.72 -71.49
C ALA A 6 37.65 -57.77 -71.27
N ARG A 7 37.47 -57.29 -70.03
CA ARG A 7 36.78 -56.07 -69.51
C ARG A 7 36.08 -55.08 -70.48
N ARG A 8 34.86 -54.65 -70.12
CA ARG A 8 34.58 -53.32 -69.51
C ARG A 8 33.22 -53.31 -68.77
N ALA A 9 33.01 -52.35 -67.87
CA ALA A 9 31.76 -52.19 -67.10
C ALA A 9 30.96 -50.94 -67.53
N GLY A 10 29.64 -50.96 -67.30
CA GLY A 10 28.73 -49.82 -67.44
C GLY A 10 27.61 -49.93 -66.39
N ALA A 11 27.24 -48.81 -65.76
CA ALA A 11 26.43 -48.82 -64.53
C ALA A 11 25.01 -48.23 -64.72
N PRO A 12 23.96 -48.81 -64.11
CA PRO A 12 22.60 -48.27 -64.10
C PRO A 12 22.43 -47.13 -63.06
N GLY A 13 23.26 -46.09 -63.16
CA GLY A 13 23.44 -45.06 -62.12
C GLY A 13 22.61 -43.77 -62.29
N ARG A 14 21.32 -43.83 -62.66
CA ARG A 14 20.49 -42.60 -62.87
C ARG A 14 19.07 -42.59 -62.28
N ALA A 15 18.58 -43.67 -61.66
CA ALA A 15 17.20 -43.70 -61.13
C ALA A 15 17.06 -43.21 -59.67
N MET A 16 18.08 -43.36 -58.82
CA MET A 16 17.95 -43.11 -57.37
C MET A 16 18.12 -41.64 -56.93
N SER A 17 18.68 -40.77 -57.77
CA SER A 17 19.07 -39.41 -57.35
C SER A 17 17.92 -38.41 -57.14
N GLN A 18 16.73 -38.67 -57.70
CA GLN A 18 15.57 -37.77 -57.53
C GLN A 18 14.64 -38.14 -56.37
N ALA A 19 14.59 -39.40 -55.94
CA ALA A 19 13.75 -39.84 -54.83
C ALA A 19 14.18 -39.23 -53.47
N TRP A 20 15.49 -39.04 -53.27
CA TRP A 20 16.05 -38.49 -52.03
C TRP A 20 15.68 -37.01 -51.81
N ILE A 21 15.63 -36.19 -52.88
CA ILE A 21 15.42 -34.75 -52.78
C ILE A 21 13.99 -34.40 -52.33
N GLN A 22 12.99 -35.22 -52.66
CA GLN A 22 11.61 -35.00 -52.21
C GLN A 22 11.41 -35.28 -50.71
N HIS A 23 12.29 -36.04 -50.07
CA HIS A 23 12.07 -36.56 -48.72
C HIS A 23 12.47 -35.58 -47.59
N THR A 24 13.01 -34.41 -47.92
CA THR A 24 13.60 -33.45 -46.97
C THR A 24 12.69 -32.26 -46.61
N PHE A 25 11.67 -31.95 -47.40
CA PHE A 25 10.90 -30.70 -47.26
C PHE A 25 9.65 -30.76 -46.34
N SER A 26 9.30 -31.92 -45.80
CA SER A 26 8.08 -32.09 -44.98
C SER A 26 8.20 -31.61 -43.52
N ARG A 27 9.41 -31.45 -42.97
CA ARG A 27 9.65 -31.12 -41.54
C ARG A 27 9.45 -29.63 -41.17
N ARG A 28 8.44 -28.94 -41.70
CA ARG A 28 8.17 -27.50 -41.40
C ARG A 28 6.73 -27.11 -41.03
N ARG A 29 5.79 -28.05 -40.84
CA ARG A 29 4.39 -27.73 -40.46
C ARG A 29 4.01 -27.86 -38.97
N PHE A 30 4.84 -28.49 -38.13
CA PHE A 30 4.49 -28.75 -36.73
C PHE A 30 4.72 -27.59 -35.74
N GLN A 31 5.49 -26.55 -36.11
CA GLN A 31 5.77 -25.42 -35.20
C GLN A 31 4.65 -24.38 -35.09
N THR A 32 3.65 -24.37 -35.97
CA THR A 32 2.59 -23.34 -35.93
C THR A 32 1.50 -23.69 -34.92
N GLN A 33 1.17 -24.98 -34.76
CA GLN A 33 0.16 -25.44 -33.81
C GLN A 33 0.62 -25.27 -32.36
N SER A 34 1.87 -25.65 -32.05
CA SER A 34 2.42 -25.50 -30.70
C SER A 34 2.48 -24.05 -30.21
N ARG A 35 2.64 -23.07 -31.12
CA ARG A 35 2.57 -21.64 -30.78
C ARG A 35 1.17 -21.22 -30.33
N ALA A 36 0.12 -21.68 -31.02
CA ALA A 36 -1.26 -21.39 -30.62
C ALA A 36 -1.58 -22.01 -29.24
N THR A 37 -1.17 -23.27 -29.01
CA THR A 37 -1.33 -23.94 -27.71
C THR A 37 -0.54 -23.24 -26.59
N ALA A 38 0.69 -22.81 -26.85
CA ALA A 38 1.51 -22.08 -25.88
C ALA A 38 0.90 -20.72 -25.51
N ILE A 39 0.36 -19.97 -26.49
CA ILE A 39 -0.37 -18.72 -26.24
C ILE A 39 -1.62 -18.99 -25.39
N ALA A 40 -2.42 -20.01 -25.72
CA ALA A 40 -3.62 -20.35 -24.96
C ALA A 40 -3.32 -20.71 -23.49
N ILE A 41 -2.28 -21.53 -23.24
CA ILE A 41 -1.82 -21.88 -21.89
C ILE A 41 -1.34 -20.64 -21.13
N LEU A 42 -0.59 -19.75 -21.79
CA LEU A 42 -0.10 -18.51 -21.20
C LEU A 42 -1.23 -17.52 -20.88
N SER A 43 -2.27 -17.42 -21.72
CA SER A 43 -3.48 -16.65 -21.43
C SER A 43 -4.24 -17.20 -20.23
N VAL A 44 -4.39 -18.52 -20.11
CA VAL A 44 -5.01 -19.16 -18.94
C VAL A 44 -4.19 -18.91 -17.67
N ALA A 45 -2.86 -19.03 -17.74
CA ALA A 45 -1.98 -18.72 -16.60
C ALA A 45 -2.10 -17.26 -16.15
N ILE A 46 -2.14 -16.30 -17.08
CA ILE A 46 -2.35 -14.88 -16.77
C ILE A 46 -3.73 -14.66 -16.13
N LEU A 47 -4.80 -15.28 -16.64
CA LEU A 47 -6.14 -15.17 -16.07
C LEU A 47 -6.21 -15.76 -14.64
N LEU A 48 -5.51 -16.86 -14.36
CA LEU A 48 -5.42 -17.43 -13.02
C LEU A 48 -4.62 -16.52 -12.04
N ILE A 49 -3.56 -15.85 -12.51
CA ILE A 49 -2.78 -14.90 -11.71
C ILE A 49 -3.59 -13.62 -11.43
N LEU A 50 -4.28 -13.08 -12.43
CA LEU A 50 -5.15 -11.92 -12.25
C LEU A 50 -6.37 -12.25 -11.36
N GLY A 51 -6.96 -13.44 -11.55
CA GLY A 51 -8.07 -13.92 -10.73
C GLY A 51 -7.69 -14.13 -9.27
N SER A 52 -6.52 -14.73 -8.99
CA SER A 52 -6.05 -14.92 -7.60
C SER A 52 -5.64 -13.59 -6.95
N LEU A 53 -5.03 -12.66 -7.69
CA LEU A 53 -4.72 -11.32 -7.20
C LEU A 53 -5.98 -10.49 -6.90
N TYR A 54 -7.02 -10.59 -7.74
CA TYR A 54 -8.31 -9.95 -7.51
C TYR A 54 -9.02 -10.55 -6.30
N LEU A 55 -9.04 -11.88 -6.18
CA LEU A 55 -9.64 -12.58 -5.03
C LEU A 55 -8.90 -12.28 -3.71
N SER A 56 -7.57 -12.13 -3.76
CA SER A 56 -6.74 -11.72 -2.62
C SER A 56 -7.10 -10.31 -2.13
N GLN A 57 -7.29 -9.35 -3.05
CA GLN A 57 -7.77 -8.00 -2.70
C GLN A 57 -9.16 -8.04 -2.05
N VAL A 58 -10.10 -8.86 -2.58
CA VAL A 58 -11.44 -9.01 -2.00
C VAL A 58 -11.38 -9.64 -0.59
N ALA A 59 -10.49 -10.61 -0.36
CA ALA A 59 -10.33 -11.25 0.95
C ALA A 59 -9.81 -10.30 2.04
N ALA A 60 -8.96 -9.32 1.69
CA ALA A 60 -8.41 -8.37 2.64
C ALA A 60 -9.49 -7.47 3.30
N PHE A 61 -10.48 -7.01 2.52
CA PHE A 61 -11.53 -6.10 3.00
C PHE A 61 -12.34 -6.62 4.19
N ALA A 62 -12.55 -7.94 4.28
CA ALA A 62 -13.40 -8.52 5.33
C ALA A 62 -12.78 -8.43 6.73
N ILE A 63 -11.45 -8.49 6.84
CA ILE A 63 -10.75 -8.43 8.14
C ILE A 63 -10.57 -6.98 8.58
N THR A 64 -10.13 -6.10 7.66
CA THR A 64 -9.91 -4.68 7.95
C THR A 64 -11.18 -3.95 8.41
N ASN A 65 -12.35 -4.30 7.88
CA ASN A 65 -13.62 -3.69 8.33
C ASN A 65 -13.92 -3.96 9.82
N ARG A 66 -13.56 -5.13 10.35
CA ARG A 66 -13.77 -5.49 11.77
C ARG A 66 -12.90 -4.62 12.70
N GLU A 67 -11.67 -4.35 12.29
CA GLU A 67 -10.72 -3.49 13.01
C GLU A 67 -11.14 -2.02 12.94
N ILE A 68 -11.62 -1.55 11.79
CA ILE A 68 -12.19 -0.20 11.64
C ILE A 68 -13.43 -0.02 12.53
N GLU A 69 -14.32 -1.02 12.61
CA GLU A 69 -15.53 -0.96 13.45
C GLU A 69 -15.19 -0.89 14.95
N ASP A 70 -14.20 -1.67 15.41
CA ASP A 70 -13.67 -1.63 16.78
C ASP A 70 -13.02 -0.28 17.12
N LEU A 71 -12.19 0.25 16.22
CA LEU A 71 -11.56 1.57 16.35
C LEU A 71 -12.58 2.72 16.37
N ILE A 72 -13.68 2.62 15.59
CA ILE A 72 -14.78 3.59 15.63
C ILE A 72 -15.49 3.51 16.98
N GLY A 73 -15.87 2.31 17.44
CA GLY A 73 -16.51 2.12 18.74
C GLY A 73 -15.67 2.66 19.89
N ARG A 74 -14.36 2.37 19.90
CA ARG A 74 -13.42 2.87 20.91
C ARG A 74 -13.26 4.39 20.86
N ARG A 75 -13.25 5.00 19.67
CA ARG A 75 -13.20 6.46 19.49
C ARG A 75 -14.46 7.15 20.01
N ASP A 76 -15.63 6.56 19.78
CA ASP A 76 -16.91 7.13 20.24
C ASP A 76 -17.12 6.96 21.76
N GLU A 77 -16.65 5.84 22.35
CA GLU A 77 -16.57 5.66 23.81
C GLU A 77 -15.69 6.75 24.47
N ILE A 78 -14.49 6.98 23.95
CA ILE A 78 -13.56 8.01 24.45
C ILE A 78 -14.16 9.42 24.28
N LYS A 79 -14.87 9.67 23.18
CA LYS A 79 -15.57 10.95 22.95
C LYS A 79 -16.67 11.19 23.99
N GLN A 80 -17.48 10.18 24.29
CA GLN A 80 -18.53 10.27 25.31
C GLN A 80 -17.94 10.53 26.70
N GLN A 81 -16.85 9.85 27.07
CA GLN A 81 -16.14 10.08 28.33
C GLN A 81 -15.57 11.50 28.41
N ASN A 82 -15.05 12.04 27.31
CA ASN A 82 -14.54 13.41 27.25
C ASN A 82 -15.65 14.46 27.39
N GLU A 83 -16.78 14.27 26.70
CA GLU A 83 -17.96 15.14 26.82
C GLU A 83 -18.54 15.14 28.25
N GLN A 84 -18.57 13.99 28.92
CA GLN A 84 -18.91 13.89 30.35
C GLN A 84 -17.92 14.69 31.21
N LEU A 85 -16.61 14.47 31.05
CA LEU A 85 -15.58 15.16 31.82
C LEU A 85 -15.60 16.69 31.60
N ILE A 86 -15.89 17.15 30.39
CA ILE A 86 -16.11 18.59 30.11
C ILE A 86 -17.32 19.12 30.90
N GLY A 87 -18.43 18.38 30.94
CA GLY A 87 -19.61 18.71 31.75
C GLY A 87 -19.31 18.76 33.25
N GLU A 88 -18.56 17.78 33.76
CA GLU A 88 -18.12 17.76 35.17
C GLU A 88 -17.20 18.96 35.48
N ILE A 89 -16.17 19.21 34.66
CA ILE A 89 -15.26 20.35 34.79
C ILE A 89 -16.04 21.67 34.75
N ALA A 90 -17.04 21.81 33.88
CA ALA A 90 -17.93 22.97 33.88
C ALA A 90 -18.69 23.08 35.22
N SER A 91 -19.25 21.98 35.74
CA SER A 91 -19.96 21.94 37.04
C SER A 91 -19.10 22.33 38.26
N TYR A 92 -17.78 22.15 38.18
CA TYR A 92 -16.83 22.60 39.20
C TYR A 92 -16.38 24.05 38.97
N ARG A 93 -16.37 24.54 37.73
CA ARG A 93 -15.94 25.90 37.36
C ARG A 93 -17.05 26.96 37.36
N ILE A 94 -18.33 26.62 37.54
CA ILE A 94 -19.40 27.63 37.54
C ILE A 94 -19.17 28.63 38.69
N VAL A 95 -19.07 29.91 38.35
CA VAL A 95 -18.77 31.01 39.29
C VAL A 95 -19.63 31.01 40.56
N PRO A 96 -20.95 30.71 40.55
CA PRO A 96 -21.75 30.65 41.77
C PRO A 96 -21.28 29.60 42.79
N ARG A 97 -20.65 28.50 42.34
CA ARG A 97 -20.13 27.44 43.23
C ARG A 97 -18.82 27.87 43.90
N LEU A 98 -17.97 28.61 43.17
CA LEU A 98 -16.80 29.27 43.73
C LEU A 98 -17.18 30.39 44.71
N TYR A 99 -18.21 31.19 44.37
CA TYR A 99 -18.72 32.25 45.23
C TYR A 99 -19.35 31.70 46.51
N ALA A 100 -20.21 30.67 46.41
CA ALA A 100 -20.78 29.99 47.57
C ALA A 100 -19.67 29.42 48.48
N ARG A 101 -18.67 28.74 47.90
CA ARG A 101 -17.54 28.21 48.68
C ARG A 101 -16.69 29.32 49.31
N ALA A 102 -16.49 30.45 48.65
CA ALA A 102 -15.78 31.60 49.21
C ALA A 102 -16.51 32.14 50.46
N VAL A 103 -17.84 32.28 50.39
CA VAL A 103 -18.67 32.68 51.53
C VAL A 103 -18.62 31.64 52.66
N GLU A 104 -18.66 30.34 52.37
CA GLU A 104 -18.48 29.26 53.36
C GLU A 104 -17.15 29.34 54.11
N ILE A 105 -16.07 29.78 53.45
CA ILE A 105 -14.74 29.99 54.07
C ILE A 105 -14.52 31.43 54.56
N GLY A 106 -15.59 32.21 54.74
CA GLY A 106 -15.58 33.51 55.41
C GLY A 106 -15.20 34.72 54.54
N PHE A 107 -15.04 34.55 53.22
CA PHE A 107 -14.80 35.67 52.32
C PHE A 107 -16.11 36.43 52.07
N ARG A 108 -16.02 37.77 52.11
CA ARG A 108 -17.10 38.69 51.74
C ARG A 108 -16.71 39.47 50.48
N PRO A 109 -17.66 40.06 49.74
CA PRO A 109 -17.35 41.07 48.73
C PRO A 109 -16.49 42.19 49.32
N ALA A 110 -15.48 42.61 48.57
CA ALA A 110 -14.68 43.78 48.88
C ALA A 110 -15.53 45.05 48.71
N THR A 111 -15.49 45.94 49.71
CA THR A 111 -15.99 47.32 49.60
C THR A 111 -14.88 48.22 49.07
N ASN A 112 -15.19 49.49 48.80
CA ASN A 112 -14.19 50.49 48.42
C ASN A 112 -13.12 50.72 49.51
N GLU A 113 -13.36 50.28 50.75
CA GLU A 113 -12.43 50.41 51.89
C GLU A 113 -11.45 49.23 51.96
N ASP A 114 -11.73 48.12 51.29
CA ASP A 114 -10.85 46.93 51.21
C ASP A 114 -9.89 46.96 50.01
N ILE A 115 -9.97 47.98 49.15
CA ILE A 115 -9.26 48.04 47.86
C ILE A 115 -8.16 49.10 47.91
N ASP A 116 -6.91 48.65 48.05
CA ASP A 116 -5.73 49.53 48.01
C ASP A 116 -5.13 49.59 46.58
N TYR A 117 -4.87 50.80 46.08
CA TYR A 117 -4.56 51.06 44.67
C TYR A 117 -3.06 51.31 44.45
N LEU A 118 -2.31 50.23 44.22
CA LEU A 118 -0.88 50.29 43.91
C LEU A 118 -0.62 50.88 42.51
N VAL A 119 -0.09 52.11 42.46
CA VAL A 119 0.35 52.77 41.23
C VAL A 119 1.79 52.37 40.89
N PHE A 120 1.97 51.52 39.89
CA PHE A 120 3.28 51.17 39.36
C PHE A 120 3.70 52.16 38.27
N VAL A 121 4.87 52.78 38.43
CA VAL A 121 5.40 53.84 37.54
C VAL A 121 5.47 53.37 36.07
N ASP A 122 5.91 52.13 35.84
CA ASP A 122 6.08 51.55 34.50
C ASP A 122 4.84 50.75 34.01
N TYR A 123 3.65 51.00 34.58
CA TYR A 123 2.43 50.32 34.13
C TYR A 123 1.99 50.80 32.74
N ASN A 124 2.40 50.07 31.70
CA ASN A 124 1.88 50.25 30.36
C ASN A 124 0.61 49.37 30.16
N PRO A 125 -0.61 49.96 30.08
CA PRO A 125 -1.84 49.20 29.81
C PRO A 125 -1.87 48.63 28.38
N ASN A 126 -1.13 49.24 27.46
CA ASN A 126 -1.00 48.80 26.07
C ASN A 126 0.17 47.83 25.87
N ARG A 127 0.72 47.25 26.94
CA ARG A 127 1.70 46.17 26.80
C ARG A 127 1.03 45.00 26.07
N GLN A 128 1.62 44.57 24.96
CA GLN A 128 1.17 43.34 24.30
C GLN A 128 1.28 42.20 25.32
N ALA A 129 0.21 41.41 25.47
CA ALA A 129 0.19 40.32 26.43
C ALA A 129 1.31 39.33 26.08
N SER A 130 2.34 39.26 26.93
CA SER A 130 3.44 38.30 26.76
C SER A 130 2.81 36.90 26.63
N PRO A 131 3.18 36.10 25.60
CA PRO A 131 2.48 34.86 25.26
C PRO A 131 2.85 33.70 26.21
N TYR A 132 2.77 33.95 27.52
CA TYR A 132 2.83 32.97 28.60
C TYR A 132 1.44 32.40 28.95
N VAL A 133 0.46 32.54 28.03
CA VAL A 133 -0.53 31.48 27.88
C VAL A 133 0.23 30.21 27.50
N ALA A 134 0.15 29.18 28.34
CA ALA A 134 0.98 27.99 28.20
C ALA A 134 0.93 27.46 26.76
N ALA A 135 2.08 27.50 26.08
CA ALA A 135 2.18 27.04 24.70
C ALA A 135 1.82 25.56 24.66
N THR A 136 0.60 25.26 24.21
CA THR A 136 0.16 23.90 23.94
C THR A 136 1.08 23.35 22.88
N GLN A 137 2.05 22.55 23.31
CA GLN A 137 2.97 21.87 22.42
C GLN A 137 2.12 21.01 21.50
N ARG A 138 1.94 21.48 20.26
CA ARG A 138 1.44 20.65 19.18
C ARG A 138 2.49 19.58 18.99
N TYR A 139 2.27 18.42 19.61
CA TYR A 139 3.02 17.22 19.30
C TYR A 139 3.02 17.08 17.80
N ALA A 140 4.21 17.13 17.19
CA ALA A 140 4.34 16.89 15.77
C ALA A 140 3.83 15.46 15.53
N GLU A 141 2.72 15.36 14.81
CA GLU A 141 2.12 14.08 14.47
C GLU A 141 3.21 13.23 13.79
N PRO A 142 3.53 12.03 14.32
CA PRO A 142 4.63 11.24 13.79
C PRO A 142 4.31 10.92 12.34
N THR A 143 5.09 11.48 11.41
CA THR A 143 4.84 11.39 9.97
C THR A 143 4.68 9.93 9.58
N ALA A 144 3.47 9.54 9.20
CA ALA A 144 3.18 8.17 8.81
C ALA A 144 4.17 7.72 7.72
N PRO A 145 4.71 6.49 7.80
CA PRO A 145 5.67 6.01 6.82
C PRO A 145 5.05 6.11 5.41
N VAL A 146 5.71 6.86 4.53
CA VAL A 146 5.25 7.07 3.15
C VAL A 146 5.52 5.79 2.36
N TYR A 147 4.50 4.96 2.19
CA TYR A 147 4.57 3.74 1.40
C TYR A 147 4.55 4.06 -0.10
N ASP A 148 5.69 4.55 -0.63
CA ASP A 148 5.91 4.85 -2.06
C ASP A 148 5.94 3.60 -2.98
N GLU A 149 5.68 2.40 -2.44
CA GLU A 149 5.59 1.14 -3.18
C GLU A 149 4.32 1.06 -4.04
N THR A 150 4.28 1.85 -5.11
CA THR A 150 3.21 1.80 -6.10
C THR A 150 3.08 0.41 -6.72
N PHE A 151 1.84 0.00 -7.02
CA PHE A 151 1.54 -1.24 -7.76
C PHE A 151 2.35 -1.39 -9.06
N GLY A 152 2.63 -0.27 -9.75
CA GLY A 152 3.48 -0.24 -10.95
C GLY A 152 4.97 -0.50 -10.68
N GLY A 153 5.47 -0.31 -9.47
CA GLY A 153 6.80 -0.75 -9.04
C GLY A 153 6.85 -2.28 -8.90
N TRP A 154 5.94 -2.83 -8.09
CA TRP A 154 5.79 -4.27 -7.87
C TRP A 154 5.59 -5.05 -9.18
N LEU A 155 4.70 -4.58 -10.06
CA LEU A 155 4.39 -5.26 -11.32
C LEU A 155 5.58 -5.29 -12.30
N ARG A 156 6.44 -4.26 -12.30
CA ARG A 156 7.71 -4.27 -13.06
C ARG A 156 8.66 -5.32 -12.50
N ALA A 157 8.89 -5.32 -11.18
CA ALA A 157 9.76 -6.31 -10.54
C ALA A 157 9.30 -7.75 -10.82
N GLN A 158 8.00 -8.02 -10.75
CA GLN A 158 7.43 -9.32 -11.05
C GLN A 158 7.59 -9.72 -12.53
N PHE A 159 7.43 -8.77 -13.46
CA PHE A 159 7.71 -9.00 -14.89
C PHE A 159 9.19 -9.29 -15.16
N ASP A 160 10.11 -8.62 -14.46
CA ASP A 160 11.55 -8.86 -14.55
C ASP A 160 11.97 -10.19 -13.91
N HIS A 161 11.27 -10.67 -12.88
CA HIS A 161 11.44 -12.04 -12.36
C HIS A 161 10.98 -13.08 -13.40
N PHE A 162 9.78 -12.93 -13.97
CA PHE A 162 9.25 -13.78 -15.03
C PHE A 162 10.18 -13.83 -16.26
N ARG A 163 10.68 -12.67 -16.71
CA ARG A 163 11.60 -12.57 -17.86
C ARG A 163 12.91 -13.31 -17.62
N ARG A 164 13.48 -13.22 -16.42
CA ARG A 164 14.71 -13.95 -16.04
C ARG A 164 14.48 -15.47 -16.07
N GLN A 165 13.35 -15.95 -15.53
CA GLN A 165 13.00 -17.39 -15.58
C GLN A 165 12.91 -17.90 -17.03
N PHE A 166 12.28 -17.15 -17.93
CA PHE A 166 12.21 -17.54 -19.34
C PHE A 166 13.57 -17.58 -20.06
N GLN A 167 14.54 -16.77 -19.63
CA GLN A 167 15.91 -16.86 -20.12
C GLN A 167 16.62 -18.13 -19.61
N THR A 168 16.33 -18.58 -18.37
CA THR A 168 16.85 -19.83 -17.81
C THR A 168 16.29 -21.09 -18.50
N PHE A 169 15.14 -21.02 -19.16
CA PHE A 169 14.58 -22.12 -19.98
C PHE A 169 14.93 -22.03 -21.48
N GLY A 170 15.67 -21.00 -21.91
CA GLY A 170 15.88 -20.65 -23.31
C GLY A 170 17.31 -20.83 -23.83
N GLY A 171 18.21 -21.38 -23.03
CA GLY A 171 19.63 -21.66 -23.35
C GLY A 171 20.08 -22.99 -22.80
#